data_AF-A0A4P6AVN7-F1
#
_entry.id   AF-A0A4P6AVN7-F1
#
_cell.length_a   1.000
_cell.length_b   1.000
_cell.length_c   1.000
_cell.angle_alpha   90.00
_cell.angle_beta   90.00
_cell.angle_gamma   90.00
#
_symmetry.space_group_name_H-M   'P 1'
#
loop_
_entity.id
_entity.type
_entity.pdbx_description
1 polymer ?
#
loop_
_entity_poly.entity_id
_entity_poly.type
_entity_poly.pdbx_seq_one_letter_code
_entity_poly.pdbx_strand_id
1 'polypeptide(L)'
;MRFFKLTAALSLCTLTTGAYAHEHEQLTREQQAAKTEVWEPVPAVVTANPGQAPSDAIVLLGDNVNAWESVNGGDVQWTMTDSVLTVKPGTGDIKTKQGFCDVQLHMEWKVPEPQPDMDGQQRNNSGIFFQQRYEVQVLDSYQNVTYPNGQAGSVYKQTIPLVNAMRPPEQWQTYDIIYKAPRFEGEELISKGAITVIHNGVVVQNHTEIQGTTEWIGPPKYKAHGCEPFQLQDHGNLVSFRNIWVREL
;
A
#
# COMPACT_ATOMS: atom_id res chain seq x y z
N MET A 1 0.26 56.79 97.53
CA MET A 1 0.82 55.43 97.33
C MET A 1 -0.32 54.44 97.45
N ARG A 2 -0.95 54.04 96.33
CA ARG A 2 -1.70 52.79 96.14
C ARG A 2 -2.18 52.69 94.70
N PHE A 3 -2.15 51.45 94.23
CA PHE A 3 -1.92 51.01 92.86
C PHE A 3 -3.17 50.96 91.98
N PHE A 4 -2.92 51.11 90.67
CA PHE A 4 -3.74 50.70 89.53
C PHE A 4 -4.20 49.23 89.63
N LYS A 5 -5.45 48.93 89.23
CA LYS A 5 -5.79 47.70 88.48
C LYS A 5 -6.91 47.99 87.47
N LEU A 6 -6.50 47.95 86.21
CA LEU A 6 -7.34 47.93 85.01
C LEU A 6 -7.91 46.51 84.85
N THR A 7 -9.21 46.36 84.56
CA THR A 7 -9.79 45.07 84.16
C THR A 7 -10.50 45.27 82.82
N ALA A 8 -9.88 44.78 81.75
CA ALA A 8 -10.46 44.71 80.42
C ALA A 8 -11.20 43.37 80.28
N ALA A 9 -12.49 43.41 79.99
CA ALA A 9 -13.27 42.24 79.61
C ALA A 9 -13.31 42.16 78.08
N LEU A 10 -12.66 41.14 77.53
CA LEU A 10 -12.57 40.85 76.10
C LEU A 10 -13.89 40.23 75.64
N SER A 11 -14.63 40.92 74.75
CA SER A 11 -15.82 40.37 74.10
C SER A 11 -15.37 39.46 72.95
N LEU A 12 -15.62 38.16 73.08
CA LEU A 12 -15.27 37.16 72.08
C LEU A 12 -16.36 37.13 70.99
N CYS A 13 -16.14 37.86 69.90
CA CYS A 13 -17.00 37.82 68.72
C CYS A 13 -16.57 36.64 67.84
N THR A 14 -17.29 35.52 67.89
CA THR A 14 -17.05 34.36 67.02
C THR A 14 -17.60 34.64 65.62
N LEU A 15 -16.73 35.11 64.72
CA LEU A 15 -16.96 35.15 63.28
C LEU A 15 -16.81 33.72 62.72
N THR A 16 -17.93 33.07 62.39
CA THR A 16 -17.92 31.84 61.60
C THR A 16 -17.74 32.19 60.12
N THR A 17 -16.50 32.16 59.64
CA THR A 17 -16.22 32.21 58.20
C THR A 17 -16.61 30.87 57.58
N GLY A 18 -17.78 30.80 56.94
CA GLY A 18 -18.15 29.69 56.09
C GLY A 18 -17.23 29.64 54.87
N ALA A 19 -16.22 28.78 54.91
CA ALA A 19 -15.42 28.48 53.74
C ALA A 19 -16.28 27.64 52.79
N TYR A 20 -16.77 28.27 51.71
CA TYR A 20 -17.25 27.54 50.54
C TYR A 20 -16.04 26.89 49.88
N ALA A 21 -15.72 25.67 50.28
CA ALA A 21 -14.82 24.82 49.52
C ALA A 21 -15.55 24.46 48.22
N HIS A 22 -15.16 25.07 47.10
CA HIS A 22 -15.45 24.50 45.79
C HIS A 22 -14.64 23.21 45.68
N GLU A 23 -15.24 22.10 46.10
CA GLU A 23 -14.76 20.76 45.80
C GLU A 23 -14.88 20.60 44.27
N HIS A 24 -13.79 20.87 43.55
CA HIS A 24 -13.64 20.33 42.21
C HIS A 24 -13.59 18.82 42.37
N GLU A 25 -14.74 18.17 42.22
CA GLU A 25 -14.83 16.71 42.24
C GLU A 25 -13.84 16.18 41.19
N GLN A 26 -12.71 15.66 41.68
CA GLN A 26 -11.68 15.11 40.82
C GLN A 26 -12.27 13.87 40.18
N LEU A 27 -12.55 13.95 38.89
CA LEU A 27 -12.99 12.82 38.10
C LEU A 27 -12.06 11.64 38.30
N THR A 28 -12.65 10.45 38.44
CA THR A 28 -11.94 9.17 38.44
C THR A 28 -11.15 8.99 37.15
N ARG A 29 -10.16 8.09 37.16
CA ARG A 29 -9.32 7.81 35.97
C ARG A 29 -10.18 7.32 34.80
N GLU A 30 -11.21 6.54 35.09
CA GLU A 30 -12.17 6.00 34.13
C GLU A 30 -13.02 7.12 33.52
N GLN A 31 -13.52 8.06 34.34
CA GLN A 31 -14.24 9.23 33.85
C GLN A 31 -13.37 10.19 33.03
N GLN A 32 -12.07 10.28 33.35
CA GLN A 32 -11.12 11.05 32.55
C GLN A 32 -10.83 10.35 31.21
N ALA A 33 -10.66 9.03 31.19
CA ALA A 33 -10.45 8.25 29.98
C ALA A 33 -11.65 8.33 29.03
N ALA A 34 -12.87 8.17 29.57
CA ALA A 34 -14.12 8.22 28.81
C ALA A 34 -14.34 9.53 28.03
N LYS A 35 -13.73 10.64 28.44
CA LYS A 35 -13.78 11.91 27.70
C LYS A 35 -13.06 11.87 26.35
N THR A 36 -12.14 10.91 26.18
CA THR A 36 -11.31 10.76 24.97
C THR A 36 -11.51 9.41 24.28
N GLU A 37 -12.37 8.55 24.82
CA GLU A 37 -12.76 7.30 24.17
C GLU A 37 -13.71 7.58 23.01
N VAL A 38 -13.32 7.18 21.80
CA VAL A 38 -14.14 7.26 20.60
C VAL A 38 -14.61 5.85 20.26
N TRP A 39 -15.92 5.68 20.20
CA TRP A 39 -16.56 4.37 20.00
C TRP A 39 -17.04 4.13 18.56
N GLU A 40 -17.10 5.19 17.74
CA GLU A 40 -17.57 5.13 16.36
C GLU A 40 -16.73 6.01 15.42
N PRO A 41 -16.55 5.60 14.15
CA PRO A 41 -17.06 4.36 13.56
C PRO A 41 -16.33 3.12 14.06
N VAL A 42 -17.07 2.02 14.28
CA VAL A 42 -16.47 0.72 14.62
C VAL A 42 -15.81 0.15 13.37
N PRO A 43 -14.50 -0.19 13.40
CA PRO A 43 -13.83 -0.79 12.25
C PRO A 43 -14.48 -2.11 11.83
N ALA A 44 -14.54 -2.36 10.52
CA ALA A 44 -15.04 -3.63 9.99
C ALA A 44 -14.14 -4.80 10.43
N VAL A 45 -14.76 -5.93 10.76
CA VAL A 45 -14.04 -7.16 11.13
C VAL A 45 -13.61 -7.89 9.86
N VAL A 46 -12.32 -8.17 9.73
CA VAL A 46 -11.72 -8.91 8.61
C VAL A 46 -10.99 -10.13 9.15
N THR A 47 -11.24 -11.31 8.54
CA THR A 47 -10.46 -12.51 8.82
C THR A 47 -9.23 -12.51 7.91
N ALA A 48 -8.03 -12.62 8.49
CA ALA A 48 -6.76 -12.62 7.76
C ALA A 48 -5.91 -13.81 8.20
N ASN A 49 -6.06 -14.95 7.52
CA ASN A 49 -5.25 -16.12 7.78
C ASN A 49 -3.89 -15.99 7.07
N PRO A 50 -2.77 -16.42 7.69
CA PRO A 50 -1.46 -16.39 7.05
C PRO A 50 -1.45 -17.11 5.69
N GLY A 51 -0.94 -16.42 4.66
CA GLY A 51 -0.83 -16.96 3.30
C GLY A 51 -2.14 -17.06 2.52
N GLN A 52 -3.25 -16.52 3.05
CA GLN A 52 -4.54 -16.47 2.36
C GLN A 52 -4.97 -15.03 2.14
N ALA A 53 -5.79 -14.82 1.10
CA ALA A 53 -6.45 -13.54 0.90
C ALA A 53 -7.33 -13.20 2.13
N PRO A 54 -7.32 -11.94 2.61
CA PRO A 54 -8.26 -11.48 3.62
C PRO A 54 -9.73 -11.69 3.19
N SER A 55 -10.64 -11.83 4.15
CA SER A 55 -12.06 -12.10 3.85
C SER A 55 -12.78 -10.98 3.10
N ASP A 56 -12.23 -9.76 3.09
CA ASP A 56 -12.74 -8.60 2.36
C ASP A 56 -12.04 -8.40 1.00
N ALA A 57 -11.05 -9.23 0.65
CA ALA A 57 -10.29 -9.09 -0.57
C ALA A 57 -10.96 -9.78 -1.77
N ILE A 58 -10.81 -9.16 -2.93
CA ILE A 58 -11.15 -9.74 -4.22
C ILE A 58 -9.96 -10.59 -4.67
N VAL A 59 -10.20 -11.89 -4.87
CA VAL A 59 -9.19 -12.79 -5.44
C VAL A 59 -9.16 -12.58 -6.96
N LEU A 60 -8.09 -11.95 -7.44
CA LEU A 60 -7.86 -11.70 -8.86
C LEU A 60 -7.27 -12.92 -9.57
N LEU A 61 -6.42 -13.69 -8.89
CA LEU A 61 -5.83 -14.92 -9.42
C LEU A 61 -5.75 -15.99 -8.33
N GLY A 62 -6.59 -17.02 -8.49
CA GLY A 62 -6.56 -18.28 -7.74
C GLY A 62 -6.54 -19.44 -8.74
N ASP A 63 -7.57 -20.28 -8.71
CA ASP A 63 -7.65 -21.46 -9.61
C ASP A 63 -8.14 -21.13 -11.03
N ASN A 64 -8.40 -19.85 -11.31
CA ASN A 64 -8.86 -19.37 -12.62
C ASN A 64 -8.41 -17.92 -12.88
N VAL A 65 -8.59 -17.47 -14.11
CA VAL A 65 -8.19 -16.14 -14.60
C VAL A 65 -9.41 -15.26 -14.95
N ASN A 66 -10.57 -15.55 -14.38
CA ASN A 66 -11.84 -14.92 -14.79
C ASN A 66 -11.90 -13.41 -14.51
N ALA A 67 -11.13 -12.92 -13.55
CA ALA A 67 -11.03 -11.50 -13.22
C ALA A 67 -10.23 -10.70 -14.26
N TRP A 68 -9.61 -11.38 -15.24
CA TRP A 68 -8.74 -10.78 -16.24
C TRP A 68 -9.27 -10.93 -17.66
N GLU A 69 -8.81 -10.06 -18.53
CA GLU A 69 -9.02 -10.09 -19.97
C GLU A 69 -7.77 -9.60 -20.71
N SER A 70 -7.67 -9.92 -22.00
CA SER A 70 -6.61 -9.38 -22.86
C SER A 70 -6.76 -7.87 -23.04
N VAL A 71 -5.66 -7.12 -23.05
CA VAL A 71 -5.71 -5.67 -23.38
C VAL A 71 -6.17 -5.44 -24.83
N ASN A 72 -5.99 -6.43 -25.70
CA ASN A 72 -6.44 -6.42 -27.10
C ASN A 72 -7.92 -6.83 -27.25
N GLY A 73 -8.61 -7.11 -26.14
CA GLY A 73 -9.97 -7.63 -26.10
C GLY A 73 -10.02 -9.17 -26.16
N GLY A 74 -11.04 -9.75 -25.52
CA GLY A 74 -11.24 -11.19 -25.45
C GLY A 74 -10.47 -11.88 -24.33
N ASP A 75 -10.40 -13.21 -24.42
CA ASP A 75 -9.90 -14.08 -23.35
C ASP A 75 -8.38 -14.00 -23.18
N VAL A 76 -7.92 -14.20 -21.95
CA VAL A 76 -6.50 -14.33 -21.62
C VAL A 76 -5.90 -15.56 -22.32
N GLN A 77 -4.84 -15.33 -23.09
CA GLN A 77 -4.13 -16.38 -23.84
C GLN A 77 -2.91 -16.94 -23.10
N TRP A 78 -2.61 -16.43 -21.92
CA TRP A 78 -1.56 -16.93 -21.03
C TRP A 78 -1.92 -18.34 -20.52
N THR A 79 -0.92 -19.10 -20.10
CA THR A 79 -1.11 -20.52 -19.76
C THR A 79 -1.43 -20.66 -18.28
N MET A 80 -2.59 -21.24 -17.95
CA MET A 80 -2.95 -21.60 -16.57
C MET A 80 -2.62 -23.07 -16.31
N THR A 81 -1.91 -23.36 -15.23
CA THR A 81 -1.64 -24.73 -14.76
C THR A 81 -1.48 -24.71 -13.25
N ASP A 82 -2.20 -25.56 -12.51
CA ASP A 82 -2.13 -25.68 -11.05
C ASP A 82 -2.18 -24.33 -10.31
N SER A 83 -3.14 -23.47 -10.69
CA SER A 83 -3.36 -22.12 -10.13
C SER A 83 -2.18 -21.15 -10.31
N VAL A 84 -1.30 -21.46 -11.26
CA VAL A 84 -0.21 -20.61 -11.72
C VAL A 84 -0.52 -20.14 -13.13
N LEU A 85 -0.49 -18.82 -13.34
CA LEU A 85 -0.65 -18.20 -14.64
C LEU A 85 0.72 -17.79 -15.18
N THR A 86 1.14 -18.38 -16.29
CA THR A 86 2.42 -18.08 -16.94
C THR A 86 2.20 -17.29 -18.22
N VAL A 87 2.92 -16.17 -18.36
CA VAL A 87 2.95 -15.37 -19.59
C VAL A 87 3.15 -16.28 -20.79
N LYS A 88 2.35 -16.08 -21.85
CA LYS A 88 2.60 -16.67 -23.15
C LYS A 88 3.19 -15.58 -24.05
N PRO A 89 4.52 -15.54 -24.24
CA PRO A 89 5.19 -14.45 -24.94
C PRO A 89 4.58 -14.13 -26.30
N GLY A 90 4.38 -12.85 -26.57
CA GLY A 90 3.84 -12.33 -27.83
C GLY A 90 2.32 -12.42 -27.94
N THR A 91 1.60 -12.77 -26.87
CA THR A 91 0.13 -12.71 -26.85
C THR A 91 -0.42 -11.40 -26.28
N GLY A 92 0.48 -10.58 -25.71
CA GLY A 92 0.18 -9.26 -25.19
C GLY A 92 -0.22 -9.29 -23.72
N ASP A 93 -0.35 -8.07 -23.20
CA ASP A 93 -0.66 -7.81 -21.81
C ASP A 93 -2.08 -8.27 -21.44
N ILE A 94 -2.29 -8.46 -20.15
CA ILE A 94 -3.63 -8.69 -19.59
C ILE A 94 -3.97 -7.62 -18.58
N LYS A 95 -5.25 -7.35 -18.40
CA LYS A 95 -5.74 -6.40 -17.41
C LYS A 95 -6.91 -6.96 -16.62
N THR A 96 -7.12 -6.45 -15.41
CA THR A 96 -8.32 -6.77 -14.65
C THR A 96 -9.55 -6.21 -15.35
N LYS A 97 -10.68 -6.92 -15.26
CA LYS A 97 -11.98 -6.42 -15.77
C LYS A 97 -12.50 -5.26 -14.92
N GLN A 98 -12.23 -5.30 -13.61
CA GLN A 98 -12.55 -4.24 -12.67
C GLN A 98 -11.45 -3.18 -12.65
N GLY A 99 -11.83 -1.91 -12.53
CA GLY A 99 -10.92 -0.80 -12.27
C GLY A 99 -10.80 -0.48 -10.77
N PHE A 100 -9.63 0.00 -10.36
CA PHE A 100 -9.32 0.27 -8.95
C PHE A 100 -8.73 1.67 -8.76
N CYS A 101 -8.87 2.20 -7.54
CA CYS A 101 -8.20 3.41 -7.09
C CYS A 101 -7.28 3.09 -5.91
N ASP A 102 -7.68 3.42 -4.68
CA ASP A 102 -6.87 3.15 -3.50
C ASP A 102 -6.98 1.69 -3.11
N VAL A 103 -5.84 0.99 -3.02
CA VAL A 103 -5.83 -0.45 -2.76
C VAL A 103 -4.66 -0.89 -1.91
N GLN A 104 -4.86 -2.04 -1.27
CA GLN A 104 -3.80 -2.96 -0.89
C GLN A 104 -3.85 -4.16 -1.84
N LEU A 105 -2.72 -4.48 -2.49
CA LEU A 105 -2.54 -5.59 -3.40
C LEU A 105 -1.49 -6.56 -2.83
N HIS A 106 -1.73 -7.85 -2.97
CA HIS A 106 -0.71 -8.88 -2.82
C HIS A 106 -0.58 -9.66 -4.12
N MET A 107 0.63 -10.07 -4.44
CA MET A 107 0.89 -11.02 -5.51
C MET A 107 2.20 -11.75 -5.34
N GLU A 108 2.25 -12.94 -5.94
CA GLU A 108 3.48 -13.71 -6.06
C GLU A 108 3.87 -13.87 -7.53
N TRP A 109 5.17 -13.76 -7.80
CA TRP A 109 5.71 -13.92 -9.14
C TRP A 109 6.99 -14.76 -9.13
N LYS A 110 7.25 -15.45 -10.23
CA LYS A 110 8.42 -16.33 -10.40
C LYS A 110 8.93 -16.20 -11.82
N VAL A 111 10.25 -16.14 -11.95
CA VAL A 111 10.96 -16.15 -13.22
C VAL A 111 11.71 -17.48 -13.38
N PRO A 112 11.83 -18.01 -14.60
CA PRO A 112 12.64 -19.19 -14.85
C PRO A 112 14.13 -18.86 -14.82
N GLU A 113 14.98 -19.88 -14.83
CA GLU A 113 16.41 -19.67 -15.15
C GLU A 113 16.57 -18.88 -16.46
N PRO A 114 17.41 -17.83 -16.48
CA PRO A 114 17.60 -17.01 -17.67
C PRO A 114 18.29 -17.80 -18.79
N GLN A 115 17.95 -17.47 -20.04
CA GLN A 115 18.77 -17.93 -21.17
C GLN A 115 20.13 -17.21 -21.16
N PRO A 116 21.20 -17.81 -21.72
CA PRO A 116 22.56 -17.26 -21.63
C PRO A 116 22.72 -15.80 -22.08
N ASP A 117 21.92 -15.36 -23.05
CA ASP A 117 22.01 -14.02 -23.65
C ASP A 117 20.98 -13.03 -23.06
N MET A 118 20.30 -13.41 -21.98
CA MET A 118 19.34 -12.54 -21.30
C MET A 118 20.04 -11.73 -20.20
N ASP A 119 20.18 -10.43 -20.42
CA ASP A 119 20.72 -9.48 -19.44
C ASP A 119 19.88 -8.20 -19.34
N GLY A 120 20.22 -7.38 -18.34
CA GLY A 120 19.61 -6.07 -18.17
C GLY A 120 18.09 -6.14 -18.11
N GLN A 121 17.43 -5.35 -18.97
CA GLN A 121 15.97 -5.30 -19.08
C GLN A 121 15.36 -6.43 -19.91
N GLN A 122 16.15 -7.28 -20.56
CA GLN A 122 15.62 -8.39 -21.37
C GLN A 122 15.55 -9.70 -20.57
N ARG A 123 16.07 -9.69 -19.35
CA ARG A 123 16.12 -10.87 -18.48
C ARG A 123 14.84 -11.03 -17.67
N ASN A 124 13.93 -11.83 -18.21
CA ASN A 124 12.67 -12.20 -17.57
C ASN A 124 11.86 -10.99 -17.07
N ASN A 125 11.62 -10.04 -17.97
CA ASN A 125 10.94 -8.79 -17.69
C ASN A 125 9.41 -8.94 -17.80
N SER A 126 8.71 -8.26 -16.91
CA SER A 126 7.28 -8.01 -16.89
C SER A 126 7.04 -6.76 -16.04
N GLY A 127 5.80 -6.44 -15.70
CA GLY A 127 5.49 -5.27 -14.91
C GLY A 127 4.06 -5.30 -14.42
N ILE A 128 3.82 -4.61 -13.31
CA ILE A 128 2.47 -4.41 -12.77
C ILE A 128 2.13 -2.95 -12.90
N PHE A 129 1.18 -2.65 -13.77
CA PHE A 129 0.73 -1.30 -14.04
C PHE A 129 -0.50 -0.99 -13.20
N PHE A 130 -0.36 -0.10 -12.24
CA PHE A 130 -1.49 0.46 -11.52
C PHE A 130 -2.22 1.44 -12.44
N GLN A 131 -3.54 1.26 -12.57
CA GLN A 131 -4.39 2.07 -13.44
C GLN A 131 -3.90 2.12 -14.90
N GLN A 132 -3.27 1.01 -15.36
CA GLN A 132 -2.65 0.85 -16.69
C GLN A 132 -1.54 1.88 -17.01
N ARG A 133 -0.92 2.50 -15.99
CA ARG A 133 -0.08 3.70 -16.17
C ARG A 133 1.16 3.77 -15.29
N TYR A 134 1.10 3.21 -14.10
CA TYR A 134 2.14 3.36 -13.09
C TYR A 134 2.76 2.00 -12.80
N GLU A 135 3.89 1.73 -13.44
CA GLU A 135 4.55 0.44 -13.37
C GLU A 135 5.38 0.28 -12.08
N VAL A 136 5.05 -0.75 -11.31
CA VAL A 136 6.00 -1.39 -10.40
C VAL A 136 6.70 -2.50 -11.17
N GLN A 137 8.02 -2.38 -11.26
CA GLN A 137 8.79 -3.23 -12.15
C GLN A 137 8.91 -4.68 -11.66
N VAL A 138 8.75 -5.64 -12.57
CA VAL A 138 9.01 -7.08 -12.35
C VAL A 138 10.16 -7.49 -13.26
N LEU A 139 11.30 -7.86 -12.67
CA LEU A 139 12.49 -8.20 -13.44
C LEU A 139 13.33 -9.22 -12.69
N ASP A 140 13.97 -10.15 -13.40
CA ASP A 140 15.05 -10.94 -12.78
C ASP A 140 16.26 -10.03 -12.52
N SER A 141 16.28 -9.43 -11.33
CA SER A 141 17.39 -8.59 -10.85
C SER A 141 18.37 -9.37 -9.96
N TYR A 142 18.30 -10.71 -9.95
CA TYR A 142 19.20 -11.54 -9.14
C TYR A 142 20.54 -11.71 -9.86
N GLN A 143 21.58 -11.02 -9.35
CA GLN A 143 22.90 -10.98 -9.99
C GLN A 143 22.84 -10.54 -11.47
N ASN A 144 21.87 -9.67 -11.79
CA ASN A 144 21.67 -9.10 -13.12
C ASN A 144 21.76 -7.57 -13.01
N VAL A 145 22.76 -6.99 -13.67
CA VAL A 145 22.98 -5.54 -13.64
C VAL A 145 22.11 -4.87 -14.69
N THR A 146 21.34 -3.86 -14.27
CA THR A 146 20.57 -2.98 -15.15
C THR A 146 20.62 -1.55 -14.60
N TYR A 147 19.96 -0.59 -15.26
CA TYR A 147 19.86 0.76 -14.70
C TYR A 147 18.99 0.75 -13.43
N PRO A 148 19.44 1.30 -12.29
CA PRO A 148 18.80 1.07 -10.98
C PRO A 148 17.35 1.55 -10.88
N ASN A 149 16.98 2.61 -11.60
CA ASN A 149 15.60 3.13 -11.61
C ASN A 149 14.65 2.30 -12.48
N GLY A 150 15.10 1.19 -13.07
CA GLY A 150 14.23 0.22 -13.78
C GLY A 150 14.49 -1.22 -13.36
N GLN A 151 15.10 -1.47 -12.20
CA GLN A 151 15.23 -2.82 -11.65
C GLN A 151 13.96 -3.24 -10.89
N ALA A 152 13.86 -4.51 -10.47
CA ALA A 152 12.73 -5.02 -9.72
C ALA A 152 12.36 -4.13 -8.51
N GLY A 153 11.08 -3.82 -8.37
CA GLY A 153 10.55 -3.01 -7.28
C GLY A 153 10.71 -1.49 -7.48
N SER A 154 11.33 -1.05 -8.58
CA SER A 154 11.28 0.36 -8.97
C SER A 154 9.85 0.81 -9.30
N VAL A 155 9.57 2.08 -9.06
CA VAL A 155 8.56 2.80 -9.86
C VAL A 155 9.27 3.15 -11.16
N TYR A 156 8.93 2.44 -12.25
CA TYR A 156 9.79 2.33 -13.43
C TYR A 156 10.23 3.70 -13.98
N LYS A 157 11.55 3.84 -14.09
CA LYS A 157 12.32 5.03 -14.47
C LYS A 157 12.10 6.30 -13.64
N GLN A 158 11.33 6.24 -12.55
CA GLN A 158 11.09 7.35 -11.63
C GLN A 158 11.90 7.22 -10.34
N THR A 159 11.74 6.10 -9.63
CA THR A 159 12.32 5.93 -8.28
C THR A 159 13.02 4.59 -8.14
N ILE A 160 14.30 4.66 -7.80
CA ILE A 160 15.16 3.50 -7.50
C ILE A 160 14.60 2.81 -6.23
N PRO A 161 14.42 1.48 -6.21
CA PRO A 161 14.06 0.79 -4.98
C PRO A 161 15.15 0.93 -3.93
N LEU A 162 14.77 1.01 -2.66
CA LEU A 162 15.70 1.22 -1.54
C LEU A 162 16.79 0.15 -1.47
N VAL A 163 16.44 -1.10 -1.81
CA VAL A 163 17.33 -2.26 -1.83
C VAL A 163 16.88 -3.25 -2.91
N ASN A 164 17.78 -4.13 -3.34
CA ASN A 164 17.44 -5.30 -4.15
C ASN A 164 17.17 -6.49 -3.20
N ALA A 165 15.92 -6.95 -3.15
CA ALA A 165 15.45 -8.01 -2.27
C ALA A 165 15.17 -9.34 -3.00
N MET A 166 15.79 -9.54 -4.18
CA MET A 166 15.56 -10.72 -5.02
C MET A 166 15.97 -12.03 -4.36
N ARG A 167 15.11 -13.04 -4.49
CA ARG A 167 15.53 -14.45 -4.44
C ARG A 167 16.06 -14.90 -5.82
N PRO A 168 16.84 -16.00 -5.90
CA PRO A 168 17.25 -16.58 -7.18
C PRO A 168 16.06 -16.97 -8.10
N PRO A 169 16.30 -17.19 -9.40
CA PRO A 169 15.33 -17.81 -10.30
C PRO A 169 14.73 -19.12 -9.76
N GLU A 170 13.58 -19.50 -10.29
CA GLU A 170 12.76 -20.64 -9.83
C GLU A 170 12.21 -20.54 -8.40
N GLN A 171 12.45 -19.43 -7.69
CA GLN A 171 11.84 -19.14 -6.41
C GLN A 171 10.76 -18.07 -6.55
N TRP A 172 9.66 -18.27 -5.81
CA TRP A 172 8.59 -17.28 -5.71
C TRP A 172 9.06 -16.04 -4.97
N GLN A 173 8.79 -14.90 -5.57
CA GLN A 173 8.92 -13.57 -5.02
C GLN A 173 7.54 -13.10 -4.55
N THR A 174 7.47 -12.35 -3.45
CA THR A 174 6.22 -11.72 -3.01
C THR A 174 6.29 -10.20 -3.19
N TYR A 175 5.21 -9.61 -3.67
CA TYR A 175 4.95 -8.17 -3.58
C TYR A 175 3.70 -7.94 -2.76
N ASP A 176 3.86 -7.16 -1.68
CA ASP A 176 2.77 -6.53 -0.96
C ASP A 176 2.83 -5.03 -1.24
N ILE A 177 1.77 -4.48 -1.82
CA ILE A 177 1.75 -3.12 -2.35
C ILE A 177 0.57 -2.37 -1.75
N ILE A 178 0.84 -1.16 -1.24
CA ILE A 178 -0.19 -0.19 -0.88
C ILE A 178 -0.12 0.92 -1.91
N TYR A 179 -1.22 1.13 -2.62
CA TYR A 179 -1.33 2.13 -3.67
C TYR A 179 -2.42 3.15 -3.32
N LYS A 180 -2.09 4.42 -3.46
CA LYS A 180 -3.01 5.54 -3.38
C LYS A 180 -3.07 6.21 -4.74
N ALA A 181 -4.25 6.24 -5.35
CA ALA A 181 -4.43 6.81 -6.68
C ALA A 181 -4.27 8.35 -6.64
N PRO A 182 -3.77 8.99 -7.71
CA PRO A 182 -3.84 10.44 -7.82
C PRO A 182 -5.30 10.93 -7.78
N ARG A 183 -5.51 12.17 -7.35
CA ARG A 183 -6.84 12.82 -7.41
C ARG A 183 -6.80 14.01 -8.34
N PHE A 184 -7.86 14.16 -9.11
CA PHE A 184 -8.04 15.25 -10.08
C PHE A 184 -9.37 15.96 -9.87
N GLU A 185 -9.39 17.26 -10.18
CA GLU A 185 -10.60 18.05 -10.35
C GLU A 185 -10.64 18.54 -11.80
N GLY A 186 -11.49 17.92 -12.63
CA GLY A 186 -11.39 18.05 -14.08
C GLY A 186 -10.02 17.55 -14.58
N GLU A 187 -9.26 18.41 -15.23
CA GLU A 187 -7.90 18.12 -15.72
C GLU A 187 -6.80 18.50 -14.70
N GLU A 188 -7.15 19.20 -13.61
CA GLU A 188 -6.19 19.67 -12.62
C GLU A 188 -5.83 18.54 -11.64
N LEU A 189 -4.52 18.34 -11.42
CA LEU A 189 -4.02 17.40 -10.42
C LEU A 189 -4.11 18.03 -9.03
N ILE A 190 -4.91 17.42 -8.15
CA ILE A 190 -5.12 17.88 -6.77
C ILE A 190 -4.16 17.19 -5.80
N SER A 191 -3.89 15.90 -6.01
CA SER A 191 -2.87 15.16 -5.25
C SER A 191 -2.24 14.07 -6.10
N LYS A 192 -0.92 13.89 -5.95
CA LYS A 192 -0.17 12.84 -6.64
C LYS A 192 -0.50 11.47 -6.05
N GLY A 193 -0.37 10.44 -6.88
CA GLY A 193 -0.43 9.07 -6.39
C GLY A 193 0.80 8.74 -5.54
N ALA A 194 0.66 7.75 -4.67
CA ALA A 194 1.76 7.26 -3.85
C ALA A 194 1.73 5.73 -3.77
N ILE A 195 2.91 5.12 -3.62
CA ILE A 195 3.05 3.67 -3.59
C ILE A 195 4.06 3.22 -2.53
N THR A 196 3.68 2.21 -1.76
CA THR A 196 4.57 1.45 -0.89
C THR A 196 4.68 0.05 -1.46
N VAL A 197 5.91 -0.45 -1.63
CA VAL A 197 6.18 -1.79 -2.16
C VAL A 197 7.06 -2.52 -1.16
N ILE A 198 6.60 -3.69 -0.75
CA ILE A 198 7.33 -4.62 0.11
C ILE A 198 7.63 -5.85 -0.74
N HIS A 199 8.91 -6.12 -0.97
CA HIS A 199 9.39 -7.25 -1.76
C HIS A 199 10.01 -8.30 -0.84
N ASN A 200 9.43 -9.50 -0.79
CA ASN A 200 9.88 -10.58 0.10
C ASN A 200 9.97 -10.16 1.58
N GLY A 201 9.04 -9.30 2.03
CA GLY A 201 9.03 -8.75 3.40
C GLY A 201 9.97 -7.57 3.62
N VAL A 202 10.70 -7.12 2.59
CA VAL A 202 11.62 -5.97 2.66
C VAL A 202 11.01 -4.76 1.97
N VAL A 203 10.94 -3.62 2.66
CA VAL A 203 10.43 -2.38 2.07
C VAL A 203 11.41 -1.89 0.99
N VAL A 204 10.93 -1.80 -0.26
CA VAL A 204 11.71 -1.31 -1.41
C VAL A 204 11.18 0.02 -1.95
N GLN A 205 9.93 0.36 -1.69
CA GLN A 205 9.37 1.72 -1.87
C GLN A 205 8.61 2.06 -0.60
N ASN A 206 8.84 3.25 -0.03
CA ASN A 206 8.21 3.68 1.22
C ASN A 206 7.43 4.96 1.00
N HIS A 207 6.10 4.83 0.81
CA HIS A 207 5.21 5.94 0.47
C HIS A 207 5.78 6.83 -0.66
N THR A 208 6.31 6.18 -1.69
CA THR A 208 6.97 6.83 -2.83
C THR A 208 5.93 7.57 -3.66
N GLU A 209 6.13 8.87 -3.83
CA GLU A 209 5.27 9.69 -4.68
C GLU A 209 5.50 9.40 -6.16
N ILE A 210 4.44 9.10 -6.89
CA ILE A 210 4.45 8.86 -8.33
C ILE A 210 4.45 10.21 -9.05
N GLN A 211 5.34 10.38 -10.02
CA GLN A 211 5.55 11.65 -10.71
C GLN A 211 4.69 11.84 -11.97
N GLY A 212 3.93 10.81 -12.35
CA GLY A 212 3.13 10.73 -13.58
C GLY A 212 3.21 9.33 -14.16
N THR A 213 2.80 9.15 -15.41
CA THR A 213 2.96 7.87 -16.13
C THR A 213 4.41 7.38 -16.08
N THR A 214 4.62 6.07 -15.98
CA THR A 214 5.94 5.47 -16.20
C THR A 214 6.20 5.41 -17.71
N GLU A 215 7.37 5.89 -18.14
CA GLU A 215 7.68 6.12 -19.56
C GLU A 215 9.06 5.55 -19.88
N TRP A 216 9.17 4.75 -20.95
CA TRP A 216 10.48 4.34 -21.45
C TRP A 216 11.24 5.54 -22.04
N ILE A 217 10.57 6.42 -22.77
CA ILE A 217 11.15 7.60 -23.41
C ILE A 217 10.40 8.86 -22.97
N GLY A 218 11.13 9.82 -22.41
CA GLY A 218 10.60 11.11 -21.99
C GLY A 218 10.28 11.20 -20.50
N PRO A 219 9.83 12.38 -20.03
CA PRO A 219 9.50 12.60 -18.63
C PRO A 219 8.11 12.03 -18.28
N PRO A 220 7.88 11.68 -17.00
CA PRO A 220 6.55 11.37 -16.49
C PRO A 220 5.56 12.51 -16.74
N LYS A 221 4.30 12.16 -17.00
CA LYS A 221 3.22 13.12 -17.19
C LYS A 221 1.95 12.67 -16.49
N TYR A 222 1.24 13.62 -15.88
CA TYR A 222 -0.11 13.38 -15.41
C TYR A 222 -1.12 13.76 -16.50
N LYS A 223 -2.10 12.90 -16.69
CA LYS A 223 -3.32 13.15 -17.46
C LYS A 223 -4.47 12.67 -16.59
N ALA A 224 -5.53 13.45 -16.45
CA ALA A 224 -6.64 13.06 -15.61
C ALA A 224 -7.24 11.71 -16.05
N HIS A 225 -7.56 10.88 -15.07
CA HIS A 225 -8.19 9.58 -15.25
C HIS A 225 -9.01 9.22 -13.99
N GLY A 226 -9.94 8.27 -14.15
CA GLY A 226 -10.68 7.68 -13.03
C GLY A 226 -9.98 6.46 -12.44
N CYS A 227 -10.75 5.63 -11.75
CA CYS A 227 -10.31 4.28 -11.37
C CYS A 227 -10.21 3.40 -12.61
N GLU A 228 -9.09 2.70 -12.77
CA GLU A 228 -8.76 1.94 -13.97
C GLU A 228 -8.15 0.58 -13.59
N PRO A 229 -8.18 -0.42 -14.49
CA PRO A 229 -7.62 -1.73 -14.25
C PRO A 229 -6.15 -1.77 -13.79
N PHE A 230 -5.78 -2.86 -13.12
CA PHE A 230 -4.38 -3.29 -13.10
C PHE A 230 -4.05 -4.00 -14.40
N GLN A 231 -2.79 -3.91 -14.82
CA GLN A 231 -2.31 -4.59 -16.01
C GLN A 231 -1.00 -5.32 -15.71
N LEU A 232 -0.86 -6.54 -16.25
CA LEU A 232 0.36 -7.33 -16.22
C LEU A 232 0.96 -7.37 -17.62
N GLN A 233 2.26 -7.07 -17.69
CA GLN A 233 2.97 -6.91 -18.95
C GLN A 233 3.46 -8.24 -19.53
N ASP A 234 3.26 -8.43 -20.83
CA ASP A 234 3.99 -9.38 -21.66
C ASP A 234 5.15 -8.64 -22.34
N HIS A 235 6.34 -8.70 -21.75
CA HIS A 235 7.57 -8.17 -22.35
C HIS A 235 8.29 -9.20 -23.24
N GLY A 236 7.57 -10.23 -23.71
CA GLY A 236 8.15 -11.32 -24.51
C GLY A 236 8.94 -12.35 -23.69
N ASN A 237 8.83 -12.33 -22.36
CA ASN A 237 9.51 -13.26 -21.47
C ASN A 237 8.54 -14.15 -20.70
N LEU A 238 9.05 -15.29 -20.22
CA LEU A 238 8.29 -16.18 -19.33
C LEU A 238 8.35 -15.62 -17.89
N VAL A 239 7.20 -15.19 -17.38
CA VAL A 239 7.00 -14.87 -15.96
C VAL A 239 5.74 -15.58 -15.50
N SER A 240 5.79 -16.18 -14.32
CA SER A 240 4.66 -16.88 -13.71
C SER A 240 4.12 -16.09 -12.53
N PHE A 241 2.82 -16.06 -12.38
CA PHE A 241 2.10 -15.37 -11.31
C PHE A 241 1.17 -16.33 -10.57
N ARG A 242 0.97 -16.09 -9.28
CA ARG A 242 -0.06 -16.78 -8.47
C ARG A 242 -0.49 -15.89 -7.31
N ASN A 243 -1.55 -16.31 -6.62
CA ASN A 243 -2.00 -15.71 -5.36
C ASN A 243 -2.13 -14.19 -5.48
N ILE A 244 -2.92 -13.71 -6.45
CA ILE A 244 -3.15 -12.27 -6.61
C ILE A 244 -4.49 -11.94 -5.98
N TRP A 245 -4.47 -11.04 -5.00
CA TRP A 245 -5.69 -10.50 -4.41
C TRP A 245 -5.54 -9.01 -4.11
N VAL A 246 -6.67 -8.31 -4.13
CA VAL A 246 -6.74 -6.87 -3.89
C VAL A 246 -7.86 -6.55 -2.91
N ARG A 247 -7.65 -5.57 -2.04
CA ARG A 247 -8.69 -4.95 -1.21
C ARG A 247 -8.65 -3.44 -1.37
N GLU A 248 -9.82 -2.82 -1.50
CA GLU A 248 -9.96 -1.37 -1.60
C GLU A 248 -9.74 -0.71 -0.23
N LEU A 249 -9.20 0.52 -0.23
CA LEU A 249 -8.79 1.27 0.97
C LEU A 249 -9.50 2.61 1.13
#